data_AF-A0A945ZA59-F1
#
_entry.id   AF-A0A945ZA59-F1
#
_cell.length_a   1.000
_cell.length_b   1.000
_cell.length_c   1.000
_cell.angle_alpha   90.00
_cell.angle_beta   90.00
_cell.angle_gamma   90.00
#
_symmetry.space_group_name_H-M   'P 1'
#
loop_
_entity.id
_entity.type
_entity.pdbx_description
1 polymer ?
#
loop_
_entity_poly.entity_id
_entity_poly.type
_entity_poly.pdbx_seq_one_letter_code
_entity_poly.pdbx_strand_id
1 'polypeptide(L)'
;MKWFSLISTLIVLASCGSGNEVVREKPNGVLPIDSMAMYMADVHLLDAATRHREVRKLGIQAHVKKAYFDYFDTCGISRVRFDKSLDYWSADNEEMIQVYDLSMEILSTKLADIKGSSAVEEEEPSLDEQLEDGARVRKKKTL
;
A
#
# COMPACT_ATOMS: atom_id res chain seq x y z
N MET A 1 11.82 -40.11 -48.26
CA MET A 1 10.66 -40.05 -47.34
C MET A 1 11.07 -39.73 -45.89
N LYS A 2 11.88 -38.68 -45.66
CA LYS A 2 12.28 -38.26 -44.29
C LYS A 2 12.08 -36.76 -44.02
N TRP A 3 11.60 -36.01 -45.02
CA TRP A 3 11.48 -34.55 -44.92
C TRP A 3 10.14 -34.07 -44.33
N PHE A 4 9.10 -34.91 -44.38
CA PHE A 4 7.78 -34.57 -43.83
C PHE A 4 7.75 -34.50 -42.29
N SER A 5 8.73 -35.09 -41.60
CA SER A 5 8.78 -35.07 -40.12
C SER A 5 9.27 -33.73 -39.55
N LEU A 6 9.92 -32.87 -40.34
CA LEU A 6 10.42 -31.57 -39.89
C LEU A 6 9.35 -30.47 -39.94
N ILE A 7 8.35 -30.62 -40.82
CA ILE A 7 7.27 -29.65 -41.00
C ILE A 7 6.21 -29.78 -39.90
N SER A 8 5.98 -30.99 -39.39
CA SER A 8 4.98 -31.25 -38.33
C SER A 8 5.35 -30.62 -36.98
N THR A 9 6.64 -30.41 -36.70
CA THR A 9 7.09 -29.82 -35.43
C THR A 9 6.99 -28.30 -35.41
N LEU A 10 7.03 -27.64 -36.58
CA LEU A 10 6.99 -26.19 -36.67
C LEU A 10 5.58 -25.61 -36.44
N ILE A 11 4.53 -26.38 -36.75
CA ILE A 11 3.13 -25.93 -36.64
C ILE A 11 2.66 -25.82 -35.18
N VAL A 12 3.26 -26.60 -34.26
CA VAL A 12 2.89 -26.57 -32.83
C VAL A 12 3.39 -25.29 -32.13
N LEU A 13 4.45 -24.67 -32.64
CA LEU A 13 5.02 -23.44 -32.04
C LEU A 13 4.31 -22.15 -32.49
N ALA A 14 3.51 -22.19 -33.57
CA ALA A 14 2.77 -21.04 -34.06
C ALA A 14 1.37 -20.87 -33.43
N SER A 15 0.97 -21.77 -32.52
CA SER A 15 -0.33 -21.69 -31.83
C SER A 15 -0.30 -20.84 -30.54
N CYS A 16 0.86 -20.31 -30.15
CA CYS A 16 0.97 -19.32 -29.09
C CYS A 16 0.96 -17.92 -29.71
N GLY A 17 -0.14 -17.19 -29.58
CA GLY A 17 -0.14 -15.75 -29.79
C GLY A 17 -1.06 -15.25 -30.90
N SER A 18 -2.35 -15.56 -30.80
CA SER A 18 -3.35 -14.53 -31.09
C SER A 18 -4.15 -14.31 -29.82
N GLY A 19 -3.57 -13.53 -28.92
CA GLY A 19 -4.31 -12.96 -27.80
C GLY A 19 -5.36 -12.02 -28.39
N ASN A 20 -6.56 -12.54 -28.64
CA ASN A 20 -7.71 -11.68 -28.73
C ASN A 20 -7.84 -11.05 -27.35
N GLU A 21 -7.51 -9.77 -27.25
CA GLU A 21 -7.78 -8.94 -26.08
C GLU A 21 -9.30 -8.93 -25.89
N VAL A 22 -9.80 -9.88 -25.10
CA VAL A 22 -11.21 -9.92 -24.74
C VAL A 22 -11.40 -8.82 -23.73
N VAL A 23 -11.77 -7.62 -24.21
CA VAL A 23 -12.16 -6.50 -23.36
C VAL A 23 -13.34 -6.97 -22.51
N ARG A 24 -13.08 -7.25 -21.24
CA ARG A 24 -14.10 -7.71 -20.31
C ARG A 24 -15.01 -6.55 -19.97
N GLU A 25 -16.31 -6.74 -20.17
CA GLU A 25 -17.28 -5.74 -19.74
C GLU A 25 -17.31 -5.64 -18.22
N LYS A 26 -17.02 -4.44 -17.71
CA LYS A 26 -17.01 -4.15 -16.28
C LYS A 26 -18.45 -4.12 -15.73
N PRO A 27 -18.82 -5.02 -14.81
CA PRO A 27 -20.16 -5.05 -14.24
C PRO A 27 -20.49 -3.81 -13.43
N ASN A 28 -21.78 -3.45 -13.41
CA ASN A 28 -22.28 -2.41 -12.52
C ASN A 28 -21.92 -2.71 -11.06
N GLY A 29 -21.40 -1.69 -10.38
CA GLY A 29 -20.98 -1.75 -8.99
C GLY A 29 -19.51 -2.10 -8.75
N VAL A 30 -18.75 -2.52 -9.76
CA VAL A 30 -17.30 -2.72 -9.61
C VAL A 30 -16.59 -1.37 -9.51
N LEU A 31 -15.68 -1.26 -8.54
CA LEU A 31 -14.86 -0.07 -8.36
C LEU A 31 -13.96 0.20 -9.58
N PRO A 32 -13.70 1.46 -9.95
CA PRO A 32 -12.61 1.79 -10.86
C PRO A 32 -11.27 1.39 -10.25
N ILE A 33 -10.29 1.15 -11.12
CA ILE A 33 -8.99 0.61 -10.76
C ILE A 33 -8.29 1.48 -9.72
N ASP A 34 -8.29 2.81 -9.91
CA ASP A 34 -7.69 3.77 -8.98
C ASP A 34 -8.33 3.72 -7.59
N SER A 35 -9.67 3.65 -7.53
CA SER A 35 -10.37 3.52 -6.24
C SER A 35 -10.08 2.18 -5.59
N MET A 36 -10.06 1.09 -6.37
CA MET A 36 -9.72 -0.24 -5.85
C MET A 36 -8.32 -0.24 -5.24
N ALA A 37 -7.34 0.34 -5.94
CA ALA A 37 -5.97 0.45 -5.47
C ALA A 37 -5.86 1.27 -4.17
N MET A 38 -6.54 2.42 -4.10
CA MET A 38 -6.61 3.22 -2.87
C MET A 38 -7.20 2.44 -1.70
N TYR A 39 -8.35 1.77 -1.89
CA TYR A 39 -8.95 0.96 -0.84
C TYR A 39 -8.08 -0.22 -0.42
N MET A 40 -7.39 -0.85 -1.37
CA MET A 40 -6.51 -1.99 -1.11
C MET A 40 -5.26 -1.57 -0.32
N ALA A 41 -4.65 -0.43 -0.65
CA ALA A 41 -3.56 0.15 0.12
C ALA A 41 -3.94 0.35 1.60
N ASP A 42 -5.11 0.92 1.86
CA ASP A 42 -5.58 1.17 3.23
C ASP A 42 -5.94 -0.12 3.97
N VAL A 43 -6.54 -1.09 3.29
CA VAL A 43 -6.78 -2.43 3.85
C VAL A 43 -5.46 -3.09 4.25
N HIS A 44 -4.41 -2.99 3.44
CA HIS A 44 -3.08 -3.50 3.80
C HIS A 44 -2.48 -2.78 5.01
N LEU A 45 -2.65 -1.47 5.11
CA LEU A 45 -2.18 -0.70 6.26
C LEU A 45 -2.90 -1.12 7.56
N LEU A 46 -4.23 -1.28 7.49
CA LEU A 46 -5.04 -1.73 8.62
C LEU A 46 -4.68 -3.16 9.03
N ASP A 47 -4.52 -4.08 8.08
CA ASP A 47 -4.10 -5.46 8.36
C ASP A 47 -2.70 -5.49 9.01
N ALA A 48 -1.75 -4.71 8.48
CA ALA A 48 -0.43 -4.57 9.08
C ALA A 48 -0.50 -4.02 10.53
N ALA A 49 -1.33 -3.00 10.77
CA ALA A 49 -1.55 -2.43 12.09
C ALA A 49 -2.09 -3.46 13.09
N THR A 50 -3.07 -4.29 12.69
CA THR A 50 -3.63 -5.33 13.58
C THR A 50 -2.59 -6.36 14.03
N ARG A 51 -1.59 -6.62 13.19
CA ARG A 51 -0.52 -7.61 13.44
C ARG A 51 0.70 -7.01 14.13
N HIS A 52 0.75 -5.68 14.26
CA HIS A 52 1.89 -4.98 14.83
C HIS A 52 2.13 -5.35 16.30
N ARG A 53 3.40 -5.52 16.70
CA ARG A 53 3.76 -5.97 18.05
C ARG A 53 3.23 -5.02 19.14
N GLU A 54 3.33 -3.71 18.92
CA GLU A 54 2.89 -2.71 19.90
C GLU A 54 1.37 -2.74 20.12
N VAL A 55 0.57 -3.00 19.08
CA VAL A 55 -0.89 -3.16 19.22
C VAL A 55 -1.24 -4.32 20.14
N ARG A 56 -0.47 -5.42 20.07
CA ARG A 56 -0.62 -6.56 20.98
C ARG A 56 -0.19 -6.22 22.40
N LYS A 57 0.94 -5.53 22.55
CA LYS A 57 1.51 -5.14 23.85
C LYS A 57 0.58 -4.18 24.61
N LEU A 58 -0.05 -3.25 23.91
CA LEU A 58 -0.98 -2.27 24.47
C LEU A 58 -2.39 -2.84 24.69
N GLY A 59 -2.68 -4.06 24.24
CA GLY A 59 -4.01 -4.67 24.38
C GLY A 59 -5.11 -4.02 23.54
N ILE A 60 -4.77 -3.18 22.57
CA ILE A 60 -5.73 -2.39 21.76
C ILE A 60 -6.20 -3.12 20.50
N GLN A 61 -5.95 -4.43 20.39
CA GLN A 61 -6.30 -5.25 19.21
C GLN A 61 -7.79 -5.15 18.85
N ALA A 62 -8.67 -5.15 19.85
CA ALA A 62 -10.11 -5.03 19.63
C ALA A 62 -10.49 -3.68 18.98
N HIS A 63 -9.83 -2.59 19.38
CA HIS A 63 -10.05 -1.27 18.79
C HIS A 63 -9.56 -1.20 17.35
N VAL A 64 -8.37 -1.73 17.05
CA VAL A 64 -7.84 -1.76 15.68
C VAL A 64 -8.70 -2.65 14.78
N LYS A 65 -9.16 -3.80 15.29
CA LYS A 65 -10.09 -4.66 14.55
C LYS A 65 -11.44 -3.99 14.28
N LYS A 66 -11.95 -3.21 15.24
CA LYS A 66 -13.15 -2.39 15.04
C LYS A 66 -12.91 -1.33 13.96
N ALA A 67 -11.77 -0.65 13.98
CA ALA A 67 -11.40 0.33 12.95
C ALA A 67 -11.38 -0.28 11.54
N TYR A 68 -10.95 -1.54 11.39
CA TYR A 68 -11.04 -2.26 10.11
C TYR A 68 -12.49 -2.43 9.62
N PHE A 69 -13.43 -2.77 10.51
CA PHE A 69 -14.84 -2.90 10.14
C PHE A 69 -15.47 -1.54 9.82
N ASP A 70 -15.19 -0.54 10.66
CA ASP A 70 -15.71 0.82 10.49
C ASP A 70 -15.12 1.51 9.24
N TYR A 71 -13.94 1.09 8.78
CA TYR A 71 -13.25 1.70 7.64
C TYR A 71 -14.13 1.81 6.41
N PHE A 72 -14.79 0.71 6.02
CA PHE A 72 -15.69 0.67 4.86
C PHE A 72 -16.85 1.67 4.99
N ASP A 73 -17.42 1.78 6.19
CA ASP A 73 -18.49 2.74 6.47
C ASP A 73 -17.99 4.19 6.35
N THR A 74 -16.77 4.48 6.84
CA THR A 74 -16.19 5.84 6.78
C THR A 74 -15.84 6.29 5.36
N CYS A 75 -15.42 5.37 4.50
CA CYS A 75 -14.97 5.69 3.15
C CYS A 75 -16.08 5.55 2.09
N GLY A 76 -17.33 5.40 2.53
CA GLY A 76 -18.52 5.47 1.68
C GLY A 76 -18.71 4.25 0.77
N ILE A 77 -18.08 3.12 1.09
CA ILE A 77 -18.17 1.89 0.31
C ILE A 77 -18.58 0.72 1.19
N SER A 78 -19.58 -0.05 0.76
CA SER A 78 -19.91 -1.28 1.46
C SER A 78 -18.82 -2.33 1.25
N ARG A 79 -18.53 -3.11 2.30
CA ARG A 79 -17.63 -4.27 2.20
C ARG A 79 -18.00 -5.21 1.05
N VAL A 80 -19.30 -5.45 0.84
CA VAL A 80 -19.81 -6.27 -0.27
C VAL A 80 -19.39 -5.72 -1.64
N ARG A 81 -19.39 -4.40 -1.82
CA ARG A 81 -18.93 -3.77 -3.07
C ARG A 81 -17.43 -3.89 -3.24
N PHE A 82 -16.66 -3.76 -2.16
CA PHE A 82 -15.21 -3.99 -2.18
C PHE A 82 -14.88 -5.43 -2.56
N ASP A 83 -15.47 -6.41 -1.86
CA ASP A 83 -15.24 -7.84 -2.12
C ASP A 83 -15.62 -8.21 -3.56
N LYS A 84 -16.78 -7.77 -4.05
CA LYS A 84 -17.18 -7.96 -5.46
C LYS A 84 -16.18 -7.34 -6.45
N SER A 85 -15.59 -6.20 -6.11
CA SER A 85 -14.60 -5.55 -6.96
C SER A 85 -13.28 -6.30 -6.94
N LEU A 86 -12.86 -6.78 -5.77
CA LEU A 86 -11.67 -7.62 -5.62
C LEU A 86 -11.81 -8.91 -6.44
N ASP A 87 -12.95 -9.60 -6.34
CA ASP A 87 -13.24 -10.80 -7.13
C ASP A 87 -13.18 -10.50 -8.63
N TYR A 88 -13.71 -9.36 -9.06
CA TYR A 88 -13.61 -8.92 -10.45
C TYR A 88 -12.15 -8.76 -10.87
N TRP A 89 -11.38 -7.91 -10.20
CA TRP A 89 -10.01 -7.60 -10.61
C TRP A 89 -9.09 -8.82 -10.51
N SER A 90 -9.28 -9.69 -9.50
CA SER A 90 -8.49 -10.91 -9.32
C SER A 90 -8.72 -11.99 -10.39
N ALA A 91 -9.78 -11.88 -11.19
CA ALA A 91 -10.06 -12.83 -12.26
C ALA A 91 -9.13 -12.65 -13.48
N ASP A 92 -8.47 -11.48 -13.60
CA ASP A 92 -7.44 -11.22 -14.59
C ASP A 92 -6.13 -10.85 -13.88
N ASN A 93 -5.08 -11.64 -14.11
CA ASN A 93 -3.79 -11.41 -13.45
C ASN A 93 -3.15 -10.09 -13.87
N GLU A 94 -3.29 -9.66 -15.13
CA GLU A 94 -2.65 -8.43 -15.60
C GLU A 94 -3.33 -7.20 -14.99
N GLU A 95 -4.66 -7.18 -14.93
CA GLU A 95 -5.41 -6.10 -14.26
C GLU A 95 -5.15 -6.09 -12.75
N MET A 96 -5.07 -7.26 -12.11
CA MET A 96 -4.78 -7.34 -10.67
C MET A 96 -3.35 -6.85 -10.35
N ILE A 97 -2.37 -7.14 -11.20
CA ILE A 97 -1.01 -6.59 -11.06
C ILE A 97 -1.06 -5.06 -11.08
N GLN A 98 -1.82 -4.45 -12.01
CA GLN A 98 -1.97 -3.00 -12.06
C GLN A 98 -2.59 -2.44 -10.77
N VAL A 99 -3.62 -3.10 -10.22
CA VAL A 99 -4.22 -2.74 -8.93
C VAL A 99 -3.18 -2.79 -7.80
N TYR A 100 -2.31 -3.80 -7.78
CA TYR A 100 -1.22 -3.92 -6.81
C TYR A 100 -0.15 -2.86 -6.97
N ASP A 101 0.32 -2.61 -8.20
CA ASP A 101 1.35 -1.62 -8.49
C ASP A 101 0.92 -0.22 -8.02
N LEU A 102 -0.31 0.17 -8.36
CA LEU A 102 -0.91 1.42 -7.89
C LEU A 102 -1.04 1.46 -6.35
N SER A 103 -1.42 0.34 -5.73
CA SER A 103 -1.52 0.28 -4.26
C SER A 103 -0.17 0.44 -3.58
N MET A 104 0.89 -0.16 -4.15
CA MET A 104 2.26 -0.03 -3.63
C MET A 104 2.81 1.37 -3.85
N GLU A 105 2.48 2.02 -4.97
CA GLU A 105 2.80 3.43 -5.19
C GLU A 105 2.16 4.31 -4.12
N ILE A 106 0.86 4.13 -3.85
CA ILE A 106 0.14 4.86 -2.79
C ILE A 106 0.80 4.66 -1.42
N LEU A 107 1.14 3.41 -1.06
CA LEU A 107 1.81 3.11 0.21
C LEU A 107 3.21 3.72 0.28
N SER A 108 3.95 3.72 -0.83
CA SER A 108 5.29 4.29 -0.92
C SER A 108 5.26 5.81 -0.75
N THR A 109 4.30 6.49 -1.38
CA THR A 109 4.06 7.92 -1.22
C THR A 109 3.69 8.27 0.22
N LYS A 110 2.74 7.55 0.82
CA LYS A 110 2.38 7.73 2.24
C LYS A 110 3.58 7.54 3.17
N LEU A 111 4.45 6.57 2.90
CA LEU A 111 5.67 6.36 3.66
C LEU A 111 6.67 7.51 3.49
N ALA A 112 6.82 8.04 2.27
CA ALA A 112 7.67 9.18 1.99
C ALA A 112 7.16 10.44 2.73
N ASP A 113 5.85 10.68 2.72
CA ASP A 113 5.22 11.79 3.43
C ASP A 113 5.51 11.71 4.94
N ILE A 114 5.32 10.54 5.55
CA ILE A 114 5.59 10.34 6.99
C ILE A 114 7.07 10.59 7.33
N LYS A 115 7.99 10.11 6.49
CA LYS A 115 9.43 10.33 6.69
C LYS A 115 9.84 11.79 6.47
N GLY A 116 9.25 12.43 5.47
CA GLY A 116 9.46 13.85 5.18
C GLY A 116 8.94 14.74 6.30
N SER A 117 7.78 14.42 6.88
CA SER A 117 7.24 15.16 8.03
C SER A 117 8.08 14.98 9.29
N SER A 118 8.64 13.79 9.55
CA SER A 118 9.50 13.58 10.72
C SER A 118 10.84 14.32 10.66
N ALA A 119 11.33 14.66 9.46
CA ALA A 119 12.58 15.40 9.29
C ALA A 119 12.44 16.91 9.59
N VAL A 120 11.21 17.42 9.73
CA VAL A 120 10.95 18.84 10.02
C VAL A 120 10.75 19.08 11.53
N GLU A 121 10.52 18.04 12.33
CA GLU A 121 10.27 18.15 13.77
C GLU A 121 11.49 17.87 14.66
N GLU A 122 12.67 17.51 14.10
CA GLU A 122 13.91 17.28 14.85
C GLU A 122 14.93 18.45 14.73
N GLU A 123 14.51 19.68 15.00
CA GLU A 123 15.43 20.76 15.46
C GLU A 123 15.18 21.02 16.95
N GLU A 124 15.49 20.03 17.79
CA GLU A 124 15.77 20.31 19.21
C GLU A 124 17.16 20.97 19.29
N PRO A 125 17.29 22.20 19.84
CA PRO A 125 18.58 22.86 19.96
C PRO A 125 19.52 22.00 20.81
N SER A 126 20.73 21.78 20.29
CA SER A 126 21.73 20.93 20.93
C SER A 126 22.00 21.37 22.37
N LEU A 127 22.10 20.39 23.27
CA LEU A 127 22.41 20.59 24.69
C LEU A 127 23.75 21.34 24.93
N ASP A 128 24.59 21.44 23.91
CA ASP A 128 25.87 22.16 23.96
C ASP A 128 25.69 23.68 23.94
N GLU A 129 24.60 24.22 23.37
CA GLU A 129 24.33 25.67 23.33
C GLU A 129 23.70 26.18 24.64
N GLN A 130 23.07 25.31 25.44
CA GLN A 130 22.48 25.69 26.74
C GLN A 130 23.50 25.70 27.90
N LEU A 131 24.67 25.07 27.74
CA LEU A 131 25.71 25.02 28.78
C LEU A 131 26.70 26.20 28.71
N GLU A 132 26.85 26.85 27.55
CA GLU A 132 27.70 28.04 27.40
C GLU A 132 27.11 29.27 28.14
N ASP A 133 25.79 29.43 28.14
CA ASP A 133 25.15 30.61 28.73
C ASP A 133 25.02 30.51 30.26
N GLY A 134 24.89 29.30 30.81
CA GLY A 134 24.92 29.06 32.26
C GLY A 134 26.30 29.26 32.90
N ALA A 135 27.38 29.03 32.14
CA ALA A 135 28.75 29.17 32.63
C ALA A 135 29.24 30.63 32.71
N ARG A 136 28.68 31.54 31.91
CA ARG A 136 29.05 32.96 31.90
C ARG A 136 28.45 33.76 33.07
N VAL A 137 27.29 33.37 33.57
CA VAL A 137 26.61 34.08 34.67
C VAL A 137 27.29 33.84 36.03
N ARG A 138 27.97 32.70 36.22
CA ARG A 138 28.52 32.32 37.53
C ARG A 138 29.91 32.92 37.86
N LYS A 139 30.65 33.44 36.87
CA LYS A 139 32.00 34.01 37.09
C LYS A 139 32.02 35.50 37.46
N LYS A 140 30.88 36.21 37.54
CA LYS A 140 30.84 37.65 37.86
C LYS A 140 30.38 37.99 39.28
N LYS A 141 30.20 37.01 40.19
CA LYS A 141 29.64 37.25 41.53
C LYS A 141 30.58 36.91 42.69
N THR A 142 31.89 36.99 42.47
CA THR A 142 32.91 36.89 43.52
C THR A 142 34.03 37.89 43.22
N LEU A 143 33.81 39.13 43.65
CA LEU A 143 34.83 40.13 43.97
C LEU A 143 34.29 40.92 45.17
#